data_AF-A0A448XAE8-F1
#
_entry.id   AF-A0A448XAE8-F1
#
_cell.length_a   1.000
_cell.length_b   1.000
_cell.length_c   1.000
_cell.angle_alpha   90.00
_cell.angle_beta   90.00
_cell.angle_gamma   90.00
#
_symmetry.space_group_name_H-M   'P 1'
#
loop_
_entity.id
_entity.type
_entity.pdbx_description
1 polymer ?
#
loop_
_entity_poly.entity_id
_entity_poly.type
_entity_poly.pdbx_seq_one_letter_code
_entity_poly.pdbx_strand_id
1 'polypeptide(L)'
;MSMKRSVFKKASPNNKIVVYLGRRDIFDDLTTVDPIDGVITMDQAYVKGRKIYARIQCAFRYGQENLDNIMTGVTFMKEFFINTDQIYPIDKRKPQHKLTIVQVCLGLYHFFATV
;
A
#
# COMPACT_ATOMS: atom_id res chain seq x y z
N MET A 1 -23.00 11.70 -17.17
CA MET A 1 -22.09 10.65 -17.64
C MET A 1 -21.39 10.06 -16.41
N SER A 2 -21.68 8.80 -16.06
CA SER A 2 -21.03 8.15 -14.92
C SER A 2 -19.55 7.95 -15.25
N MET A 3 -18.69 8.74 -14.61
CA MET A 3 -17.25 8.65 -14.79
C MET A 3 -16.82 7.28 -14.24
N LYS A 4 -16.59 6.30 -15.13
CA LYS A 4 -16.02 5.00 -14.78
C LYS A 4 -14.64 5.26 -14.15
N ARG A 5 -14.59 5.33 -12.82
CA ARG A 5 -13.33 5.37 -12.08
C ARG A 5 -12.76 3.96 -12.12
N SER A 6 -11.67 3.77 -12.86
CA SER A 6 -10.89 2.54 -12.82
C SER A 6 -10.28 2.39 -11.42
N VAL A 7 -10.50 1.23 -10.79
CA VAL A 7 -9.87 0.87 -9.52
C VAL A 7 -8.91 -0.26 -9.79
N PHE A 8 -7.68 -0.14 -9.29
CA PHE A 8 -6.67 -1.18 -9.41
C PHE A 8 -6.80 -2.11 -8.22
N LYS A 9 -6.76 -3.43 -8.45
CA LYS A 9 -6.79 -4.42 -7.38
C LYS A 9 -5.65 -5.41 -7.50
N LYS A 10 -5.09 -5.81 -6.37
CA LYS A 10 -4.09 -6.88 -6.28
C LYS A 10 -4.43 -7.80 -5.12
N ALA A 11 -4.60 -9.08 -5.41
CA ALA A 11 -4.87 -10.09 -4.42
C ALA A 11 -3.56 -10.76 -3.95
N SER A 12 -3.55 -11.20 -2.70
CA SER A 12 -2.53 -12.10 -2.18
C SER A 12 -2.61 -13.46 -2.88
N PRO A 13 -1.53 -14.26 -2.90
CA PRO A 13 -1.53 -15.58 -3.54
C PRO A 13 -2.61 -16.54 -3.03
N ASN A 14 -3.01 -16.38 -1.77
CA ASN A 14 -4.08 -17.16 -1.13
C ASN A 14 -5.48 -16.50 -1.24
N ASN A 15 -5.60 -15.36 -1.93
CA ASN A 15 -6.81 -14.54 -2.05
C ASN A 15 -7.46 -14.10 -0.72
N LYS A 16 -6.74 -14.18 0.40
CA LYS A 16 -7.26 -13.79 1.73
C LYS A 16 -7.12 -12.30 2.03
N ILE A 17 -6.26 -11.61 1.31
CA ILE A 17 -6.03 -10.17 1.41
C ILE A 17 -6.08 -9.59 0.01
N VAL A 18 -6.86 -8.54 -0.20
CA VAL A 18 -6.95 -7.84 -1.49
C VAL A 18 -6.77 -6.35 -1.25
N VAL A 19 -5.81 -5.76 -1.96
CA VAL A 19 -5.55 -4.32 -1.94
C VAL A 19 -6.24 -3.68 -3.12
N TYR A 20 -6.92 -2.57 -2.89
CA TYR A 20 -7.55 -1.71 -3.89
C TYR A 20 -6.89 -0.34 -3.83
N LEU A 21 -6.47 0.17 -4.99
CA LEU A 21 -5.90 1.51 -5.14
C LEU A 21 -6.74 2.31 -6.12
N GLY A 22 -7.01 3.58 -5.78
CA GLY A 22 -7.72 4.49 -6.68
C GLY A 22 -6.85 4.95 -7.86
N ARG A 23 -5.53 5.07 -7.66
CA ARG A 23 -4.54 5.50 -8.66
C ARG A 23 -3.23 4.75 -8.45
N ARG A 24 -2.42 4.62 -9.51
CA ARG A 24 -1.06 4.06 -9.46
C ARG A 24 0.02 5.10 -9.73
N ASP A 25 -0.34 6.13 -10.47
CA ASP A 25 0.54 7.26 -10.75
C ASP A 25 0.34 8.27 -9.61
N ILE A 26 1.42 8.51 -8.87
CA ILE A 26 1.48 9.46 -7.76
C ILE A 26 2.25 10.67 -8.29
N PHE A 27 1.63 11.84 -8.22
CA PHE A 27 2.23 13.07 -8.68
C PHE A 27 2.93 13.78 -7.51
N ASP A 28 4.10 14.34 -7.79
CA ASP A 28 4.89 15.15 -6.87
C ASP A 28 5.21 16.47 -7.58
N ASP A 29 4.79 17.59 -6.98
CA ASP A 29 5.01 18.93 -7.54
C ASP A 29 6.13 19.71 -6.84
N LEU A 30 7.01 19.01 -6.11
CA LEU A 30 8.11 19.54 -5.29
C LEU A 30 7.65 20.34 -4.05
N THR A 31 6.35 20.64 -3.93
CA THR A 31 5.76 21.31 -2.76
C THR A 31 4.86 20.38 -1.95
N THR A 32 4.16 19.48 -2.64
CA THR A 32 3.20 18.53 -2.12
C THR A 32 3.22 17.24 -2.94
N VAL A 33 3.00 16.13 -2.25
CA VAL A 33 2.89 14.81 -2.87
C VAL A 33 1.44 14.36 -2.77
N ASP A 34 0.89 13.85 -3.88
CA ASP A 34 -0.43 13.26 -3.89
C ASP A 34 -0.50 12.07 -2.89
N PRO A 35 -1.49 12.04 -1.98
CA PRO A 35 -1.60 10.95 -1.02
C PRO A 35 -1.95 9.62 -1.70
N ILE A 36 -1.44 8.53 -1.12
CA ILE A 36 -1.73 7.17 -1.61
C ILE A 36 -3.02 6.69 -0.95
N ASP A 37 -4.10 6.70 -1.73
CA ASP A 37 -5.41 6.24 -1.30
C ASP A 37 -5.65 4.76 -1.65
N GLY A 38 -5.85 3.94 -0.62
CA GLY A 38 -6.17 2.54 -0.77
C GLY A 38 -7.17 1.99 0.24
N VAL A 39 -7.80 0.87 -0.13
CA VAL A 39 -8.68 0.07 0.72
C VAL A 39 -8.20 -1.38 0.68
N ILE A 40 -8.30 -2.08 1.80
CA ILE A 40 -7.89 -3.49 1.89
C ILE A 40 -9.08 -4.32 2.38
N THR A 41 -9.36 -5.40 1.64
CA THR A 41 -10.32 -6.43 2.06
C THR A 41 -9.56 -7.60 2.64
N MET A 42 -10.03 -8.11 3.77
CA MET A 42 -9.36 -9.15 4.54
C MET A 42 -10.38 -10.19 4.99
N ASP A 43 -10.06 -11.47 4.89
CA ASP A 43 -10.88 -12.55 5.46
C ASP A 43 -10.68 -12.63 6.98
N GLN A 44 -11.73 -12.37 7.76
CA GLN A 44 -11.71 -12.33 9.22
C GLN A 44 -11.19 -13.63 9.87
N ALA A 45 -11.48 -14.79 9.25
CA ALA A 45 -10.98 -16.08 9.75
C ALA A 45 -9.45 -16.17 9.60
N TYR A 46 -8.89 -15.57 8.56
CA TYR A 46 -7.46 -15.56 8.28
C TYR A 46 -6.69 -14.55 9.14
N VAL A 47 -7.31 -13.40 9.48
CA VAL A 47 -6.65 -12.34 10.26
C VAL A 47 -6.68 -12.56 11.78
N LYS A 48 -7.39 -13.59 12.26
CA LYS A 48 -7.48 -13.87 13.70
C LYS A 48 -6.09 -14.16 14.28
N GLY A 49 -5.66 -13.33 15.23
CA GLY A 49 -4.34 -13.42 15.87
C GLY A 49 -3.17 -12.90 15.03
N ARG A 50 -3.41 -12.25 13.89
CA ARG A 50 -2.36 -11.68 13.02
C ARG A 50 -2.47 -10.17 12.95
N LYS A 51 -1.33 -9.52 12.66
CA LYS A 51 -1.26 -8.09 12.40
C LYS A 51 -1.02 -7.85 10.91
N ILE A 52 -1.73 -6.88 10.34
CA ILE A 52 -1.54 -6.48 8.95
C ILE A 52 -0.94 -5.08 8.94
N TYR A 53 0.13 -4.96 8.17
CA TYR A 53 0.84 -3.72 7.91
C TYR A 53 0.81 -3.44 6.42
N ALA A 54 0.72 -2.17 6.06
CA ALA A 54 1.04 -1.72 4.73
C ALA A 54 2.31 -0.89 4.80
N ARG A 55 3.13 -1.07 3.78
CA ARG A 55 4.45 -0.47 3.69
C ARG A 55 4.59 0.17 2.32
N ILE A 56 5.00 1.43 2.33
CA ILE A 56 5.49 2.12 1.15
C ILE A 56 7.01 2.16 1.27
N GLN A 57 7.66 1.66 0.23
CA GLN A 57 9.12 1.65 0.14
C GLN A 57 9.52 2.28 -1.18
N CYS A 58 10.39 3.29 -1.12
CA CYS A 58 11.11 3.79 -2.28
C CYS A 58 12.51 3.22 -2.23
N ALA A 59 12.82 2.35 -3.19
CA ALA A 59 14.09 1.68 -3.30
C ALA A 59 14.68 1.90 -4.67
N PHE A 60 15.96 2.25 -4.70
CA PHE A 60 16.74 2.37 -5.91
C PHE A 60 17.54 1.09 -6.09
N ARG A 61 17.31 0.41 -7.22
CA ARG A 61 18.07 -0.79 -7.59
C ARG A 61 19.17 -0.39 -8.56
N TYR A 62 20.38 -0.87 -8.30
CA TYR A 62 21.56 -0.63 -9.14
C TYR A 62 21.96 -1.94 -9.84
N GLY A 63 22.56 -1.87 -11.03
CA GLY A 63 22.98 -3.05 -11.79
C GLY A 63 21.92 -3.63 -12.75
N GLN A 64 22.23 -4.76 -13.39
CA GLN A 64 21.26 -5.48 -14.25
C GLN A 64 20.32 -6.36 -13.41
N GLU A 65 19.06 -6.44 -13.81
CA GLU A 65 18.01 -7.24 -13.16
C GLU A 65 18.39 -8.74 -13.01
N ASN A 66 19.28 -9.25 -13.87
CA ASN A 66 19.77 -10.64 -13.85
C ASN A 66 21.03 -10.87 -12.99
N LEU A 67 21.67 -9.80 -12.48
CA LEU A 67 22.81 -9.87 -11.55
C LEU A 67 22.39 -9.87 -10.08
N ASP A 68 21.09 -9.64 -9.80
CA ASP A 68 20.43 -9.93 -8.52
C ASP A 68 20.33 -11.46 -8.27
N ASN A 69 21.30 -12.23 -8.76
CA ASN A 69 21.51 -13.60 -8.37
C ASN A 69 21.93 -13.63 -6.90
N ILE A 70 21.01 -14.13 -6.09
CA ILE A 70 21.16 -14.61 -4.70
C ILE A 70 22.46 -15.40 -4.45
N MET A 71 23.11 -15.92 -5.50
CA MET A 71 24.41 -16.62 -5.44
C MET A 71 25.61 -15.74 -5.06
N THR A 72 25.56 -14.41 -5.24
CA THR A 72 26.74 -13.53 -5.02
C THR A 72 26.74 -12.79 -3.69
N GLY A 73 25.66 -12.88 -2.90
CA GLY A 73 25.61 -12.32 -1.53
C GLY A 73 25.63 -10.78 -1.42
N VAL A 74 25.62 -10.05 -2.54
CA VAL A 74 25.61 -8.58 -2.57
C VAL A 74 24.24 -8.11 -3.03
N THR A 75 23.54 -7.34 -2.20
CA THR A 75 22.23 -6.79 -2.54
C THR A 75 22.41 -5.45 -3.24
N PHE A 76 22.11 -5.38 -4.54
CA PHE A 76 22.26 -4.16 -5.33
C PHE A 76 21.04 -3.23 -5.19
N MET A 77 20.64 -2.91 -3.95
CA MET A 77 19.51 -2.03 -3.68
C MET A 77 19.80 -1.07 -2.52
N LYS A 78 19.42 0.20 -2.68
CA LYS A 78 19.42 1.21 -1.61
C LYS A 78 17.99 1.69 -1.36
N GLU A 79 17.53 1.53 -0.12
CA GLU A 79 16.25 2.06 0.33
C GLU A 79 16.46 3.51 0.79
N PHE A 80 15.67 4.43 0.24
CA PHE A 80 15.75 5.85 0.60
C PHE A 80 14.53 6.34 1.38
N PHE A 81 13.39 5.66 1.24
CA PHE A 81 12.19 5.94 2.00
C PHE A 81 11.49 4.66 2.39
N ILE A 82 11.11 4.55 3.66
CA ILE A 82 10.28 3.47 4.17
C ILE A 82 9.27 4.06 5.14
N ASN A 83 7.98 3.85 4.84
CA ASN A 83 6.91 4.16 5.78
C ASN A 83 6.05 2.91 5.95
N THR A 84 5.83 2.49 7.19
CA THR A 84 5.08 1.29 7.53
C THR A 84 3.99 1.63 8.53
N ASP A 85 2.76 1.31 8.16
CA ASP A 85 1.58 1.62 8.94
C ASP A 85 0.74 0.37 9.21
N GLN A 86 0.27 0.26 10.45
CA GLN A 86 -0.56 -0.86 10.90
C GLN A 86 -2.02 -0.62 10.52
N ILE A 87 -2.58 -1.55 9.74
CA ILE A 87 -3.98 -1.49 9.29
C ILE A 87 -4.88 -2.34 10.20
N TYR A 88 -4.38 -3.49 10.66
CA TYR A 88 -5.12 -4.39 11.54
C TYR A 88 -4.23 -4.95 12.65
N PRO A 89 -4.72 -5.05 13.90
CA PRO A 89 -5.94 -4.42 14.39
C PRO A 89 -5.84 -2.88 14.33
N ILE A 90 -6.99 -2.21 14.11
CA ILE A 90 -7.06 -0.75 14.04
C ILE A 90 -6.63 -0.16 15.38
N ASP A 91 -5.57 0.64 15.36
CA ASP A 91 -5.13 1.36 16.55
C ASP A 91 -6.03 2.57 16.79
N LYS A 92 -6.84 2.52 17.86
CA LYS A 92 -7.78 3.59 18.22
C LYS A 92 -7.08 4.88 18.65
N ARG A 93 -5.77 4.85 18.90
CA ARG A 93 -4.98 6.01 19.33
C ARG A 93 -4.47 6.86 18.17
N LYS A 94 -4.48 6.34 16.94
CA LYS A 94 -4.07 7.10 15.76
C LYS A 94 -5.18 8.06 15.32
N PRO A 95 -4.85 9.31 14.94
CA PRO A 95 -5.83 10.24 14.40
C PRO A 95 -6.45 9.63 13.14
N GLN A 96 -7.77 9.52 13.11
CA GLN A 96 -8.48 9.02 11.94
C GLN A 96 -8.45 10.11 10.87
N HIS A 97 -7.74 9.85 9.77
CA HIS A 97 -7.73 10.77 8.63
C HIS A 97 -9.13 10.87 8.00
N LYS A 98 -9.47 12.07 7.51
CA LYS A 98 -10.74 12.31 6.80
C LYS A 98 -10.79 11.41 5.56
N LEU A 99 -11.76 10.49 5.55
CA LEU A 99 -11.88 9.46 4.51
C LEU A 99 -12.13 10.07 3.13
N THR A 100 -11.41 9.59 2.11
CA THR A 100 -11.62 10.00 0.72
C THR A 100 -12.86 9.32 0.12
N ILE A 101 -13.47 9.90 -0.91
CA ILE A 101 -14.70 9.38 -1.57
C ILE A 101 -14.54 7.92 -2.04
N VAL A 102 -13.33 7.53 -2.48
CA VAL A 102 -13.02 6.15 -2.90
C VAL A 102 -13.03 5.18 -1.71
N GLN A 103 -12.57 5.63 -0.55
CA GLN A 103 -12.57 4.86 0.69
C GLN A 103 -13.99 4.66 1.23
N VAL A 104 -14.84 5.70 1.15
CA VAL A 104 -16.25 5.63 1.55
C VAL A 104 -17.06 4.68 0.66
N CYS A 105 -16.72 4.56 -0.62
CA CYS A 105 -17.46 3.72 -1.57
C CYS A 105 -17.13 2.22 -1.47
N LEU A 106 -15.95 1.86 -0.93
CA LEU A 106 -15.40 0.49 -0.96
C LEU A 106 -15.17 -0.13 0.44
N GLY A 107 -15.71 0.49 1.50
CA GLY A 107 -15.29 0.28 2.90
C GLY A 107 -15.10 -1.17 3.38
N LEU A 108 -14.04 -1.36 4.19
CA LEU A 108 -14.04 -2.14 5.45
C LEU A 108 -12.71 -1.97 6.24
N TYR A 109 -11.57 -1.68 5.59
CA TYR A 109 -10.31 -1.28 6.26
C TYR A 109 -9.53 -0.28 5.41
N HIS A 110 -9.25 0.89 5.98
CA HIS A 110 -8.68 2.03 5.26
C HIS A 110 -7.17 2.12 5.46
N PHE A 111 -6.45 2.41 4.39
CA PHE A 111 -5.04 2.79 4.42
C PHE A 111 -4.90 4.16 3.78
N PHE A 112 -4.32 5.08 4.55
CA PHE A 112 -3.95 6.42 4.09
C PHE A 112 -2.49 6.57 4.41
N ALA A 113 -1.67 6.87 3.39
CA ALA A 113 -0.28 7.17 3.60
C ALA A 113 0.06 8.45 2.85
N THR A 114 0.59 9.41 3.59
CA THR A 114 1.24 10.61 3.07
C THR A 114 2.74 10.36 3.17
N VAL A 115 3.44 10.65 2.07
CA VAL A 115 4.91 10.69 2.03
C VAL A 115 5.36 12.06 2.47
#